data_AF-A0A8J2P565-F1
#
_entry.id   AF-A0A8J2P565-F1
#
_cell.length_a   1.000
_cell.length_b   1.000
_cell.length_c   1.000
_cell.angle_alpha   90.00
_cell.angle_beta   90.00
_cell.angle_gamma   90.00
#
_symmetry.space_group_name_H-M   'P 1'
#
loop_
_entity.id
_entity.type
_entity.pdbx_description
1 polymer ?
#
loop_
_entity_poly.entity_id
_entity_poly.type
_entity_poly.pdbx_seq_one_letter_code
_entity_poly.pdbx_strand_id
1 'polypeptide(L)'
;MDLIKLTRADIVKINHGKRRKLNIFNWKDKVNKAKKDKGEAYEVVRGPRRREVRPALTPPDGSSQCRCAANKKPGCHLDFGDYVRLYESFRKLDGNEQNSKIGSCMQIDRTDSSDRTYSSYKYFLQIGGIRIIQRLLDLHKQHAKTARQKLDDEIQEEQTISVTLDMQKVLFLPRLTCSSYYFKRKLSTFNLDIHLTGTTNATMYLWDETIAGHSSKDIISCLYHYIRSKFNPLKNREIRKFVLWSDRCVGQFNNAYVLLFLKFLVDLKYFTRVEQKFLVTGHSWMSCDRDFGNIELLYRKVLPVVPDDIADIITKARPTNPFSIAKMQQENFFNFNVLREYVNLPNSFQVTKYLWYKIDSSEPNKLLAKEFHESTHWTSFNFIQLRSGGLRNIARRLPKSYSGPILVSKEKAADLRDLMQYIHEPEKFEYYDTITKHIV
;
A
#
# COMPACT_ATOMS: atom_id res chain seq x y z
N MET A 1 -19.17 8.51 -36.08
CA MET A 1 -18.95 7.18 -35.49
C MET A 1 -20.28 6.71 -34.96
N ASP A 2 -20.84 5.65 -35.54
CA ASP A 2 -22.15 5.14 -35.13
C ASP A 2 -22.08 4.56 -33.72
N LEU A 3 -22.97 5.05 -32.86
CA LEU A 3 -23.10 4.63 -31.47
C LEU A 3 -23.69 3.22 -31.43
N ILE A 4 -22.92 2.26 -30.90
CA ILE A 4 -23.39 0.89 -30.71
C ILE A 4 -24.08 0.76 -29.34
N LYS A 5 -25.38 0.45 -29.33
CA LYS A 5 -26.10 0.05 -28.12
C LYS A 5 -25.83 -1.44 -27.86
N LEU A 6 -25.24 -1.76 -26.70
CA LEU A 6 -25.02 -3.16 -26.30
C LEU A 6 -26.28 -3.76 -25.71
N THR A 7 -26.60 -4.99 -26.11
CA THR A 7 -27.65 -5.79 -25.49
C THR A 7 -27.11 -6.56 -24.29
N ARG A 8 -28.01 -7.07 -23.43
CA ARG A 8 -27.64 -7.94 -22.29
C ARG A 8 -26.80 -9.15 -22.72
N ALA A 9 -27.08 -9.72 -23.89
CA ALA A 9 -26.35 -10.86 -24.43
C ALA A 9 -24.88 -10.51 -24.73
N ASP A 10 -24.62 -9.28 -25.20
CA ASP A 10 -23.27 -8.81 -25.53
C ASP A 10 -22.43 -8.61 -24.26
N ILE A 11 -23.03 -8.03 -23.20
CA ILE A 11 -22.39 -7.86 -21.89
C ILE A 11 -22.07 -9.20 -21.24
N VAL A 12 -22.97 -10.18 -21.36
CA VAL A 12 -22.78 -11.53 -20.83
C VAL A 12 -21.66 -12.25 -21.58
N LYS A 13 -21.57 -12.13 -22.92
CA LYS A 13 -20.46 -12.67 -23.73
C LYS A 13 -19.11 -12.07 -23.35
N ILE A 14 -19.03 -10.75 -23.12
CA ILE A 14 -17.80 -10.07 -22.66
C ILE A 14 -17.35 -10.59 -21.29
N ASN A 15 -18.29 -10.88 -20.39
CA ASN A 15 -18.00 -11.39 -19.05
C ASN A 15 -17.77 -12.92 -19.00
N HIS A 16 -18.17 -13.68 -20.02
CA HIS A 16 -17.97 -15.13 -20.08
C HIS A 16 -16.49 -15.55 -20.03
N GLY A 17 -15.56 -14.65 -20.38
CA GLY A 17 -14.11 -14.85 -20.20
C GLY A 17 -13.63 -14.84 -18.73
N LYS A 18 -14.51 -14.54 -17.77
CA LYS A 18 -14.21 -14.54 -16.32
C LYS A 18 -15.25 -15.35 -15.55
N ARG A 19 -15.31 -16.67 -15.77
CA ARG A 19 -16.13 -17.57 -14.92
C ARG A 19 -15.62 -17.53 -13.47
N ARG A 20 -16.29 -16.78 -12.59
CA ARG A 20 -16.15 -16.91 -11.12
C ARG A 20 -16.81 -18.22 -10.68
N LYS A 21 -16.10 -19.04 -9.90
CA LYS A 21 -16.64 -20.29 -9.31
C LYS A 21 -17.91 -19.99 -8.50
N LEU A 22 -18.91 -20.87 -8.61
CA LEU A 22 -20.19 -20.78 -7.91
C LEU A 22 -19.97 -21.00 -6.41
N ASN A 23 -20.20 -19.98 -5.58
CA ASN A 23 -20.19 -20.14 -4.12
C ASN A 23 -21.59 -20.52 -3.64
N ILE A 24 -21.74 -21.73 -3.09
CA ILE A 24 -23.02 -22.32 -2.68
C ILE A 24 -23.70 -21.55 -1.54
N PHE A 25 -22.97 -20.69 -0.83
CA PHE A 25 -23.50 -19.85 0.25
C PHE A 25 -24.19 -18.55 -0.23
N ASN A 26 -24.14 -18.22 -1.53
CA ASN A 26 -24.76 -17.02 -2.09
C ASN A 26 -26.30 -17.02 -2.04
N TRP A 27 -26.96 -18.12 -1.67
CA TRP A 27 -28.42 -18.16 -1.56
C TRP A 27 -28.95 -17.23 -0.46
N LYS A 28 -28.19 -17.07 0.65
CA LYS A 28 -28.55 -16.15 1.74
C LYS A 28 -28.47 -14.69 1.30
N ASP A 29 -27.48 -14.35 0.49
CA ASP A 29 -27.35 -13.01 -0.11
C ASP A 29 -28.47 -12.73 -1.12
N LYS A 30 -28.93 -13.76 -1.86
CA LYS A 30 -30.11 -13.64 -2.73
C LYS A 30 -31.40 -13.45 -1.94
N VAL A 31 -31.59 -14.14 -0.81
CA VAL A 31 -32.75 -13.98 0.07
C VAL A 31 -32.77 -12.60 0.72
N ASN A 32 -31.62 -12.12 1.20
CA ASN A 32 -31.50 -10.77 1.76
C ASN A 32 -31.67 -9.67 0.70
N LYS A 33 -31.17 -9.90 -0.52
CA LYS A 33 -31.43 -9.02 -1.65
C LYS A 33 -32.92 -9.00 -2.00
N ALA A 34 -33.59 -10.14 -2.05
CA ALA A 34 -35.03 -10.22 -2.31
C ALA A 34 -35.86 -9.49 -1.23
N LYS A 35 -35.51 -9.64 0.07
CA LYS A 35 -36.14 -8.88 1.16
C LYS A 35 -35.89 -7.38 1.05
N LYS A 36 -34.66 -6.96 0.70
CA LYS A 36 -34.30 -5.56 0.46
C LYS A 36 -35.02 -4.95 -0.75
N ASP A 37 -35.25 -5.75 -1.78
CA ASP A 37 -35.97 -5.35 -2.99
C ASP A 37 -37.48 -5.23 -2.71
N LYS A 38 -38.03 -6.07 -1.83
CA LYS A 38 -39.42 -5.98 -1.31
C LYS A 38 -39.65 -4.90 -0.25
N GLY A 39 -38.59 -4.21 0.20
CA GLY A 39 -38.70 -3.20 1.25
C GLY A 39 -39.03 -3.81 2.62
N GLU A 40 -38.56 -5.03 2.90
CA GLU A 40 -38.72 -5.71 4.18
C GLU A 40 -37.42 -5.62 5.01
N ALA A 41 -37.53 -5.81 6.33
CA ALA A 41 -36.37 -5.93 7.19
C ALA A 41 -35.57 -7.22 6.87
N TYR A 42 -34.24 -7.14 6.89
CA TYR A 42 -33.37 -8.26 6.49
C TYR A 42 -32.19 -8.44 7.44
N GLU A 43 -31.75 -9.69 7.63
CA GLU A 43 -30.62 -10.03 8.51
C GLU A 43 -29.30 -9.94 7.76
N VAL A 44 -28.38 -9.11 8.25
CA VAL A 44 -27.00 -9.08 7.77
C VAL A 44 -26.13 -9.91 8.70
N VAL A 45 -25.38 -10.86 8.14
CA VAL A 45 -24.42 -11.68 8.88
C VAL A 45 -23.07 -10.99 8.88
N ARG A 46 -22.59 -10.55 10.05
CA ARG A 46 -21.23 -10.03 10.23
C ARG A 46 -20.40 -11.07 10.97
N GLY A 47 -19.87 -12.03 10.22
CA GLY A 47 -19.01 -13.10 10.75
C GLY A 47 -19.77 -14.32 11.31
N PRO A 48 -19.05 -15.33 11.86
CA PRO A 48 -19.60 -16.68 12.05
C PRO A 48 -20.78 -16.80 13.03
N ARG A 49 -21.01 -15.82 13.93
CA ARG A 49 -22.02 -15.90 15.00
C ARG A 49 -22.77 -14.60 15.32
N ARG A 50 -22.67 -13.52 14.53
CA ARG A 50 -23.44 -12.28 14.73
C ARG A 50 -24.39 -12.00 13.57
N ARG A 51 -25.69 -11.94 13.88
CA ARG A 51 -26.76 -11.53 12.96
C ARG A 51 -27.36 -10.22 13.45
N GLU A 52 -27.48 -9.25 12.56
CA GLU A 52 -28.07 -7.93 12.82
C GLU A 52 -29.24 -7.74 11.86
N VAL A 53 -30.45 -7.49 12.37
CA VAL A 53 -31.62 -7.18 11.54
C VAL A 53 -31.59 -5.70 11.18
N ARG A 54 -31.58 -5.37 9.89
CA ARG A 54 -31.68 -3.99 9.41
C ARG A 54 -33.10 -3.70 8.93
N PRO A 55 -33.65 -2.51 9.27
CA PRO A 55 -34.98 -2.12 8.82
C PRO A 55 -35.01 -1.85 7.31
N ALA A 56 -36.22 -1.80 6.76
CA ALA A 56 -36.47 -1.44 5.38
C ALA A 56 -35.98 -0.01 5.06
N LEU A 57 -35.51 0.21 3.83
CA LEU A 57 -35.15 1.54 3.34
C LEU A 57 -36.42 2.32 2.99
N THR A 58 -36.78 3.29 3.83
CA THR A 58 -37.86 4.23 3.56
C THR A 58 -37.41 5.30 2.55
N PRO A 59 -38.33 5.85 1.73
CA PRO A 59 -38.03 7.01 0.91
C PRO A 59 -37.58 8.20 1.79
N PRO A 60 -36.79 9.14 1.23
CA PRO A 60 -36.35 10.32 1.97
C PRO A 60 -37.56 11.13 2.46
N ASP A 61 -37.52 11.64 3.68
CA ASP A 61 -38.51 12.62 4.11
C ASP A 61 -38.26 13.94 3.35
N GLY A 62 -39.32 14.64 2.96
CA GLY A 62 -39.22 15.86 2.13
C GLY A 62 -38.52 17.05 2.82
N SER A 63 -37.96 16.85 4.01
CA SER A 63 -37.23 17.87 4.75
C SER A 63 -35.83 18.14 4.17
N SER A 64 -35.26 17.17 3.44
CA SER A 64 -33.93 17.32 2.85
C SER A 64 -33.98 18.03 1.49
N GLN A 65 -34.06 19.36 1.50
CA GLN A 65 -33.76 20.15 0.30
C GLN A 65 -32.27 20.00 -0.06
N CYS A 66 -31.98 19.81 -1.35
CA CYS A 66 -30.59 19.81 -1.83
C CYS A 66 -29.95 21.16 -1.51
N ARG A 67 -28.87 21.18 -0.71
CA ARG A 67 -28.13 22.41 -0.33
C ARG A 67 -27.33 23.02 -1.49
N CYS A 68 -27.64 22.65 -2.71
CA CYS A 68 -26.91 23.07 -3.90
C CYS A 68 -27.45 24.43 -4.36
N ALA A 69 -26.76 25.51 -3.98
CA ALA A 69 -27.05 26.87 -4.46
C ALA A 69 -26.96 26.90 -5.99
N ALA A 70 -28.11 27.12 -6.64
CA ALA A 70 -28.31 27.31 -8.08
C ALA A 70 -27.64 26.27 -9.01
N ASN A 71 -28.44 25.31 -9.49
CA ASN A 71 -28.38 24.72 -10.84
C ASN A 71 -27.00 24.31 -11.40
N LYS A 72 -26.19 23.54 -10.65
CA LYS A 72 -24.87 23.06 -11.15
C LYS A 72 -24.68 21.55 -11.25
N LYS A 73 -25.69 20.71 -10.96
CA LYS A 73 -25.62 19.25 -11.18
C LYS A 73 -26.85 18.75 -11.95
N PRO A 74 -26.66 17.93 -13.00
CA PRO A 74 -27.79 17.28 -13.66
C PRO A 74 -28.50 16.34 -12.67
N GLY A 75 -29.78 16.59 -12.41
CA GLY A 75 -30.61 15.90 -11.40
C GLY A 75 -31.01 16.75 -10.20
N CYS A 76 -30.39 17.92 -9.99
CA CYS A 76 -30.81 18.87 -8.94
C CYS A 76 -32.07 19.68 -9.30
N HIS A 77 -32.54 19.58 -10.54
CA HIS A 77 -33.75 20.23 -11.04
C HIS A 77 -34.99 19.33 -10.97
N LEU A 78 -34.81 18.05 -10.62
CA LEU A 78 -35.94 17.15 -10.42
C LEU A 78 -36.67 17.64 -9.18
N ASP A 79 -37.95 17.95 -9.34
CA ASP A 79 -38.77 18.30 -8.18
C ASP A 79 -38.83 17.10 -7.22
N PHE A 80 -39.15 17.36 -5.95
CA PHE A 80 -39.18 16.31 -4.94
C PHE A 80 -40.15 15.18 -5.31
N GLY A 81 -41.27 15.52 -5.96
CA GLY A 81 -42.23 14.55 -6.48
C GLY A 81 -41.64 13.65 -7.57
N ASP A 82 -40.85 14.20 -8.49
CA ASP A 82 -40.14 13.47 -9.54
C ASP A 82 -39.06 12.56 -8.97
N TYR A 83 -38.35 13.01 -7.93
CA TYR A 83 -37.37 12.18 -7.22
C TYR A 83 -38.04 10.98 -6.53
N VAL A 84 -39.17 11.20 -5.85
CA VAL A 84 -39.97 10.14 -5.23
C VAL A 84 -40.53 9.20 -6.30
N ARG A 85 -41.06 9.72 -7.41
CA ARG A 85 -41.52 8.92 -8.55
C ARG A 85 -40.41 8.08 -9.16
N LEU A 86 -39.19 8.61 -9.31
CA LEU A 86 -38.02 7.88 -9.79
C LEU A 86 -37.57 6.79 -8.80
N TYR A 87 -37.57 7.09 -7.50
CA TYR A 87 -37.24 6.12 -6.46
C TYR A 87 -38.27 4.98 -6.42
N GLU A 88 -39.56 5.30 -6.42
CA GLU A 88 -40.64 4.31 -6.42
C GLU A 88 -40.67 3.50 -7.71
N SER A 89 -40.51 4.15 -8.87
CA SER A 89 -40.47 3.44 -10.16
C SER A 89 -39.27 2.52 -10.28
N PHE A 90 -38.09 2.92 -9.78
CA PHE A 90 -36.90 2.06 -9.76
C PHE A 90 -37.06 0.89 -8.76
N ARG A 91 -37.68 1.13 -7.61
CA ARG A 91 -37.89 0.10 -6.57
C ARG A 91 -38.99 -0.90 -6.89
N LYS A 92 -39.97 -0.53 -7.70
CA LYS A 92 -41.00 -1.45 -8.22
C LYS A 92 -40.42 -2.48 -9.22
N LEU A 93 -39.26 -2.20 -9.81
CA LEU A 93 -38.56 -3.12 -10.71
C LEU A 93 -37.89 -4.23 -9.91
N ASP A 94 -37.88 -5.44 -10.48
CA ASP A 94 -37.15 -6.55 -9.88
C ASP A 94 -35.63 -6.36 -9.94
N GLY A 95 -34.87 -7.15 -9.18
CA GLY A 95 -33.42 -7.00 -9.09
C GLY A 95 -32.67 -7.22 -10.42
N ASN A 96 -33.26 -7.86 -11.43
CA ASN A 96 -32.69 -8.01 -12.77
C ASN A 96 -33.03 -6.79 -13.65
N GLU A 97 -34.24 -6.29 -13.56
CA GLU A 97 -34.74 -5.10 -14.25
C GLU A 97 -34.05 -3.82 -13.77
N GLN A 98 -33.77 -3.70 -12.47
CA GLN A 98 -32.97 -2.61 -11.90
C GLN A 98 -31.55 -2.58 -12.49
N ASN A 99 -30.89 -3.73 -12.61
CA ASN A 99 -29.56 -3.80 -13.23
C ASN A 99 -29.61 -3.53 -14.74
N SER A 100 -30.70 -3.96 -15.40
CA SER A 100 -30.94 -3.67 -16.82
C SER A 100 -31.11 -2.17 -17.05
N LYS A 101 -31.86 -1.50 -16.17
CA LYS A 101 -32.06 -0.04 -16.19
C LYS A 101 -30.73 0.70 -15.96
N ILE A 102 -29.93 0.30 -14.97
CA ILE A 102 -28.59 0.87 -14.73
C ILE A 102 -27.68 0.63 -15.94
N GLY A 103 -27.68 -0.58 -16.50
CA GLY A 103 -26.89 -0.94 -17.67
C GLY A 103 -27.27 -0.14 -18.92
N SER A 104 -28.57 0.15 -19.12
CA SER A 104 -29.06 1.00 -20.20
C SER A 104 -28.61 2.47 -20.09
N CYS A 105 -28.14 2.89 -18.91
CA CYS A 105 -27.59 4.22 -18.66
C CYS A 105 -26.06 4.28 -18.80
N MET A 106 -25.38 3.17 -19.10
CA MET A 106 -23.93 3.12 -19.32
C MET A 106 -23.60 3.24 -20.82
N GLN A 107 -22.68 4.14 -21.18
CA GLN A 107 -22.20 4.32 -22.56
C GLN A 107 -20.71 3.97 -22.69
N ILE A 108 -20.32 3.51 -23.89
CA ILE A 108 -18.94 3.15 -24.25
C ILE A 108 -18.54 3.97 -25.48
N ASP A 109 -17.43 4.71 -25.39
CA ASP A 109 -16.73 5.24 -26.56
C ASP A 109 -15.69 4.22 -27.03
N ARG A 110 -15.76 3.80 -28.30
CA ARG A 110 -14.64 3.15 -28.97
C ARG A 110 -13.67 4.24 -29.43
N THR A 111 -12.48 4.26 -28.85
CA THR A 111 -11.36 4.96 -29.48
C THR A 111 -10.62 3.96 -30.35
N ASP A 112 -10.61 4.18 -31.66
CA ASP A 112 -9.79 3.38 -32.57
C ASP A 112 -8.32 3.69 -32.27
N SER A 113 -7.64 2.77 -31.54
CA SER A 113 -6.19 2.71 -31.60
C SER A 113 -5.82 1.99 -32.90
N SER A 114 -4.82 2.51 -33.60
CA SER A 114 -4.26 1.90 -34.81
C SER A 114 -3.70 0.48 -34.62
N ASP A 115 -3.60 -0.01 -33.38
CA ASP A 115 -3.28 -1.40 -33.06
C ASP A 115 -4.54 -2.29 -32.97
N ARG A 116 -4.68 -3.20 -33.94
CA ARG A 116 -5.79 -4.16 -34.09
C ARG A 116 -5.88 -5.24 -33.00
N THR A 117 -5.06 -5.19 -31.95
CA THR A 117 -4.95 -6.24 -30.93
C THR A 117 -5.48 -5.85 -29.55
N TYR A 118 -5.83 -4.59 -29.30
CA TYR A 118 -6.43 -4.18 -28.02
C TYR A 118 -7.52 -3.11 -28.20
N SER A 119 -8.78 -3.51 -27.99
CA SER A 119 -9.85 -2.56 -27.71
C SER A 119 -9.85 -2.23 -26.21
N SER A 120 -9.35 -1.04 -25.84
CA SER A 120 -9.53 -0.55 -24.47
C SER A 120 -10.95 0.02 -24.31
N TYR A 121 -11.78 -0.59 -23.48
CA TYR A 121 -13.13 -0.10 -23.19
C TYR A 121 -13.08 0.88 -22.01
N LYS A 122 -13.49 2.14 -22.23
CA LYS A 122 -13.76 3.08 -21.13
C LYS A 122 -15.26 3.03 -20.80
N TYR A 123 -15.57 2.72 -19.54
CA TYR A 123 -16.94 2.73 -19.03
C TYR A 123 -17.29 4.14 -18.58
N PHE A 124 -18.42 4.68 -19.00
CA PHE A 124 -18.91 5.98 -18.54
C PHE A 124 -20.33 5.86 -17.96
N LEU A 125 -20.56 6.53 -16.83
CA LEU A 125 -21.90 6.84 -16.33
C LEU A 125 -22.24 8.25 -16.83
N GLN A 126 -23.22 8.34 -17.72
CA GLN A 126 -23.71 9.63 -18.21
C GLN A 126 -24.93 10.02 -17.37
N ILE A 127 -24.75 10.93 -16.42
CA ILE A 127 -25.87 11.62 -15.78
C ILE A 127 -25.88 13.04 -16.35
N GLY A 128 -26.80 13.30 -17.29
CA GLY A 128 -26.99 14.60 -17.93
C GLY A 128 -25.79 15.16 -18.71
N GLY A 129 -25.02 14.28 -19.36
CA GLY A 129 -24.08 14.71 -20.41
C GLY A 129 -22.60 14.93 -20.04
N ILE A 130 -22.13 14.67 -18.80
CA ILE A 130 -20.73 14.96 -18.39
C ILE A 130 -19.90 13.69 -18.06
N ARG A 131 -18.65 13.63 -18.57
CA ARG A 131 -17.62 12.60 -18.33
C ARG A 131 -16.93 12.77 -16.96
N ILE A 132 -17.48 12.21 -15.88
CA ILE A 132 -16.94 12.32 -14.50
C ILE A 132 -15.55 11.68 -14.33
N ILE A 133 -15.31 10.54 -14.99
CA ILE A 133 -14.05 9.78 -14.86
C ILE A 133 -12.85 10.56 -15.40
N GLN A 134 -13.04 11.35 -16.46
CA GLN A 134 -11.96 12.15 -17.05
C GLN A 134 -11.50 13.24 -16.08
N ARG A 135 -12.44 13.95 -15.42
CA ARG A 135 -12.08 14.97 -14.41
C ARG A 135 -11.39 14.38 -13.18
N LEU A 136 -11.84 13.22 -12.70
CA LEU A 136 -11.17 12.51 -11.60
C LEU A 136 -9.76 12.07 -12.00
N LEU A 137 -9.57 11.60 -13.23
CA LEU A 137 -8.27 11.24 -13.76
C LEU A 137 -7.36 12.47 -13.92
N ASP A 138 -7.87 13.59 -14.42
CA ASP A 138 -7.11 14.82 -14.60
C ASP A 138 -6.68 15.40 -13.24
N LEU A 139 -7.58 15.41 -12.26
CA LEU A 139 -7.28 15.78 -10.87
C LEU A 139 -6.24 14.85 -10.25
N HIS A 140 -6.37 13.53 -10.46
CA HIS A 140 -5.38 12.55 -10.01
C HIS A 140 -3.99 12.78 -10.62
N LYS A 141 -3.91 13.09 -11.92
CA LYS A 141 -2.67 13.45 -12.61
C LYS A 141 -2.07 14.75 -12.08
N GLN A 142 -2.90 15.75 -11.79
CA GLN A 142 -2.45 17.00 -11.15
C GLN A 142 -1.83 16.72 -9.78
N HIS A 143 -2.50 15.92 -8.93
CA HIS A 143 -1.96 15.51 -7.63
C HIS A 143 -0.62 14.79 -7.74
N ALA A 144 -0.48 13.89 -8.71
CA ALA A 144 0.77 13.20 -8.96
C ALA A 144 1.88 14.16 -9.39
N LYS A 145 1.56 15.13 -10.27
CA LYS A 145 2.52 16.15 -10.71
C LYS A 145 2.99 17.03 -9.55
N THR A 146 2.09 17.48 -8.69
CA THR A 146 2.46 18.29 -7.51
C THR A 146 3.34 17.50 -6.54
N ALA A 147 2.99 16.25 -6.25
CA ALA A 147 3.80 15.40 -5.37
C ALA A 147 5.22 15.22 -5.92
N ARG A 148 5.36 15.07 -7.24
CA ARG A 148 6.65 14.97 -7.91
C ARG A 148 7.45 16.26 -7.83
N GLN A 149 6.83 17.40 -8.11
CA GLN A 149 7.48 18.71 -7.97
C GLN A 149 8.04 18.90 -6.56
N LYS A 150 7.29 18.53 -5.52
CA LYS A 150 7.76 18.62 -4.13
C LYS A 150 8.94 17.71 -3.82
N LEU A 151 8.96 16.50 -4.38
CA LEU A 151 10.10 15.61 -4.25
C LEU A 151 11.34 16.23 -4.90
N ASP A 152 11.18 16.90 -6.04
CA ASP A 152 12.29 17.55 -6.76
C ASP A 152 12.73 18.85 -6.04
N ASP A 153 11.80 19.61 -5.45
CA ASP A 153 12.08 20.83 -4.65
C ASP A 153 12.94 20.52 -3.41
N GLU A 154 12.72 19.36 -2.78
CA GLU A 154 13.48 18.94 -1.60
C GLU A 154 14.96 18.68 -1.88
N ILE A 155 15.32 18.35 -3.11
CA ILE A 155 16.72 18.16 -3.52
C ILE A 155 17.51 19.46 -3.34
N GLN A 156 16.83 20.61 -3.43
CA GLN A 156 17.43 21.94 -3.36
C GLN A 156 17.44 22.53 -1.94
N GLU A 157 16.79 21.88 -0.95
CA GLU A 157 16.77 22.39 0.42
C GLU A 157 18.05 22.04 1.18
N GLU A 158 18.80 23.07 1.60
CA GLU A 158 19.94 22.89 2.50
C GLU A 158 19.50 22.24 3.82
N GLN A 159 20.36 21.35 4.35
CA GLN A 159 20.15 20.60 5.61
C GLN A 159 18.95 19.64 5.60
N THR A 160 18.36 19.36 4.43
CA THR A 160 17.30 18.36 4.25
C THR A 160 17.89 17.07 3.69
N ILE A 161 17.60 15.96 4.38
CA ILE A 161 17.89 14.61 3.90
C ILE A 161 16.57 14.03 3.44
N SER A 162 16.35 13.99 2.12
CA SER A 162 15.20 13.36 1.50
C SER A 162 15.57 11.96 1.02
N VAL A 163 14.80 10.95 1.42
CA VAL A 163 14.97 9.57 0.96
C VAL A 163 13.66 9.03 0.41
N THR A 164 13.75 8.27 -0.68
CA THR A 164 12.65 7.43 -1.16
C THR A 164 12.85 5.99 -0.70
N LEU A 165 11.78 5.35 -0.27
CA LEU A 165 11.82 4.03 0.33
C LEU A 165 10.74 3.14 -0.29
N ASP A 166 11.16 1.95 -0.73
CA ASP A 166 10.26 0.98 -1.33
C ASP A 166 10.78 -0.46 -1.14
N MET A 167 9.88 -1.43 -1.23
CA MET A 167 10.19 -2.86 -1.12
C MET A 167 10.18 -3.50 -2.52
N GLN A 168 11.22 -4.25 -2.83
CA GLN A 168 11.21 -5.08 -4.03
C GLN A 168 10.17 -6.18 -3.89
N LYS A 169 9.64 -6.66 -5.03
CA LYS A 169 8.89 -7.92 -5.05
C LYS A 169 9.70 -9.04 -4.36
N VAL A 170 9.01 -9.94 -3.68
CA VAL A 170 9.65 -11.07 -2.99
C VAL A 170 10.48 -11.88 -3.98
N LEU A 171 11.76 -12.09 -3.65
CA LEU A 171 12.69 -12.89 -4.41
C LEU A 171 12.65 -14.32 -3.86
N PHE A 172 12.35 -15.29 -4.73
CA PHE A 172 12.21 -16.69 -4.32
C PHE A 172 13.48 -17.48 -4.63
N LEU A 173 13.99 -18.17 -3.62
CA LEU A 173 15.19 -18.98 -3.69
C LEU A 173 14.90 -20.46 -3.32
N PRO A 174 15.60 -21.43 -3.90
CA PRO A 174 16.53 -21.27 -5.02
C PRO A 174 15.75 -21.00 -6.31
N ARG A 175 16.27 -20.20 -7.24
CA ARG A 175 15.63 -19.97 -8.53
C ARG A 175 16.01 -21.09 -9.50
N LEU A 176 15.02 -21.87 -9.94
CA LEU A 176 15.22 -23.00 -10.84
C LEU A 176 14.31 -22.90 -12.06
N THR A 177 14.67 -23.61 -13.14
CA THR A 177 13.90 -23.66 -14.41
C THR A 177 13.06 -24.93 -14.56
N CYS A 178 13.21 -25.92 -13.67
CA CYS A 178 12.47 -27.17 -13.73
C CYS A 178 10.96 -26.98 -13.49
N SER A 179 10.12 -27.85 -14.05
CA SER A 179 8.67 -27.74 -13.91
C SER A 179 8.19 -27.95 -12.47
N SER A 180 8.85 -28.84 -11.72
CA SER A 180 8.52 -29.13 -10.31
C SER A 180 8.70 -27.90 -9.40
N TYR A 181 9.61 -26.99 -9.75
CA TYR A 181 9.84 -25.74 -9.02
C TYR A 181 8.60 -24.86 -8.90
N TYR A 182 7.67 -24.88 -9.86
CA TYR A 182 6.48 -24.03 -9.81
C TYR A 182 5.49 -24.44 -8.70
N PHE A 183 5.51 -25.70 -8.26
CA PHE A 183 4.55 -26.25 -7.30
C PHE A 183 5.09 -26.34 -5.87
N LYS A 184 6.37 -26.04 -5.67
CA LYS A 184 7.04 -26.15 -4.37
C LYS A 184 7.12 -24.83 -3.63
N ARG A 185 7.12 -24.90 -2.30
CA ARG A 185 7.38 -23.75 -1.43
C ARG A 185 8.86 -23.37 -1.52
N LYS A 186 9.11 -22.06 -1.60
CA LYS A 186 10.45 -21.47 -1.84
C LYS A 186 10.80 -20.55 -0.71
N LEU A 187 12.09 -20.38 -0.45
CA LEU A 187 12.59 -19.42 0.52
C LEU A 187 12.24 -18.01 0.03
N SER A 188 11.56 -17.23 0.87
CA SER A 188 11.27 -15.82 0.60
C SER A 188 12.44 -14.96 1.06
N THR A 189 13.03 -14.24 0.12
CA THR A 189 14.08 -13.25 0.35
C THR A 189 13.54 -11.86 0.04
N PHE A 190 13.82 -10.92 0.94
CA PHE A 190 13.31 -9.57 0.94
C PHE A 190 14.46 -8.60 0.66
N ASN A 191 14.17 -7.59 -0.17
CA ASN A 191 15.08 -6.49 -0.45
C ASN A 191 14.34 -5.17 -0.28
N LEU A 192 14.81 -4.33 0.64
CA LEU A 192 14.30 -2.98 0.86
C LEU A 192 15.30 -1.96 0.32
N ASP A 193 14.85 -1.04 -0.52
CA ASP A 193 15.67 0.05 -1.01
C ASP A 193 15.43 1.34 -0.21
N ILE A 194 16.53 1.93 0.28
CA ILE A 194 16.56 3.29 0.82
C ILE A 194 17.46 4.12 -0.08
N HIS A 195 16.83 4.91 -0.94
CA HIS A 195 17.49 5.73 -1.94
C HIS A 195 17.52 7.20 -1.51
N LEU A 196 18.70 7.81 -1.53
CA LEU A 196 18.85 9.24 -1.23
C LEU A 196 18.41 10.08 -2.44
N THR A 197 17.31 10.82 -2.29
CA THR A 197 16.68 11.60 -3.37
C THR A 197 17.68 12.56 -4.01
N GLY A 198 17.67 12.64 -5.35
CA GLY A 198 18.54 13.55 -6.11
C GLY A 198 19.98 13.05 -6.27
N THR A 199 20.33 11.90 -5.69
CA THR A 199 21.65 11.27 -5.87
C THR A 199 21.50 9.91 -6.55
N THR A 200 22.62 9.23 -6.79
CA THR A 200 22.63 7.81 -7.16
C THR A 200 22.86 6.90 -5.94
N ASN A 201 22.93 7.45 -4.72
CA ASN A 201 23.27 6.67 -3.55
C ASN A 201 22.04 5.94 -3.03
N ALA A 202 22.02 4.62 -3.19
CA ALA A 202 20.96 3.75 -2.69
C ALA A 202 21.56 2.62 -1.84
N THR A 203 20.86 2.27 -0.76
CA THR A 203 21.25 1.19 0.14
C THR A 203 20.18 0.11 0.12
N MET A 204 20.58 -1.08 -0.33
CA MET A 204 19.76 -2.28 -0.42
C MET A 204 19.90 -3.09 0.87
N TYR A 205 18.80 -3.25 1.59
CA TYR A 205 18.70 -4.03 2.82
C TYR A 205 18.18 -5.42 2.48
N LEU A 206 19.02 -6.43 2.65
CA LEU A 206 18.74 -7.80 2.22
C LEU A 206 18.64 -8.74 3.42
N TRP A 207 17.57 -9.53 3.48
CA TRP A 207 17.40 -10.62 4.45
C TRP A 207 16.39 -11.65 3.93
N ASP A 208 16.39 -12.84 4.49
CA ASP A 208 15.39 -13.87 4.19
C ASP A 208 14.38 -14.06 5.35
N GLU A 209 13.32 -14.80 5.07
CA GLU A 209 12.22 -15.01 6.01
C GLU A 209 12.60 -15.76 7.29
N THR A 210 13.75 -16.44 7.34
CA THR A 210 14.23 -17.08 8.57
C THR A 210 14.86 -16.07 9.53
N ILE A 211 15.25 -14.90 9.04
CA ILE A 211 15.83 -13.83 9.84
C ILE A 211 14.72 -12.96 10.44
N ALA A 212 13.83 -12.45 9.58
CA ALA A 212 12.74 -11.54 9.94
C ALA A 212 11.61 -11.54 8.90
N GLY A 213 10.47 -10.96 9.28
CA GLY A 213 9.37 -10.68 8.35
C GLY A 213 9.66 -9.46 7.47
N HIS A 214 8.63 -8.96 6.79
CA HIS A 214 8.69 -7.74 5.96
C HIS A 214 7.57 -6.74 6.31
N SER A 215 7.12 -6.79 7.56
CA SER A 215 6.08 -5.91 8.09
C SER A 215 6.65 -4.55 8.50
N SER A 216 5.78 -3.60 8.84
CA SER A 216 6.20 -2.28 9.33
C SER A 216 7.26 -2.28 10.44
N LYS A 217 7.19 -3.20 11.42
CA LYS A 217 8.21 -3.33 12.48
C LYS A 217 9.60 -3.69 11.94
N ASP A 218 9.65 -4.47 10.86
CA ASP A 218 10.89 -4.96 10.25
C ASP A 218 11.53 -3.84 9.43
N ILE A 219 10.70 -3.14 8.64
CA ILE A 219 11.08 -1.95 7.87
C ILE A 219 11.61 -0.84 8.77
N ILE A 220 10.96 -0.58 9.90
CA ILE A 220 11.41 0.42 10.88
C ILE A 220 12.81 0.07 11.39
N SER A 221 13.11 -1.22 11.58
CA SER A 221 14.45 -1.66 12.01
C SER A 221 15.52 -1.39 10.93
N CYS A 222 15.21 -1.63 9.66
CA CYS A 222 16.09 -1.25 8.55
C CYS A 222 16.31 0.27 8.48
N LEU A 223 15.23 1.05 8.63
CA LEU A 223 15.32 2.51 8.64
C LEU A 223 16.14 3.04 9.83
N TYR A 224 15.98 2.42 11.00
CA TYR A 224 16.78 2.74 12.19
C TYR A 224 18.26 2.41 11.98
N HIS A 225 18.56 1.26 11.38
CA HIS A 225 19.93 0.89 11.00
C HIS A 225 20.53 1.91 10.03
N TYR A 226 19.79 2.30 8.98
CA TYR A 226 20.20 3.32 8.03
C TYR A 226 20.57 4.63 8.73
N ILE A 227 19.67 5.15 9.56
CA ILE A 227 19.88 6.42 10.25
C ILE A 227 21.11 6.37 11.17
N ARG A 228 21.27 5.29 11.94
CA ARG A 228 22.43 5.16 12.86
C ARG A 228 23.75 4.96 12.15
N SER A 229 23.76 4.35 10.97
CA SER A 229 24.98 4.16 10.18
C SER A 229 25.44 5.44 9.49
N LYS A 230 24.52 6.35 9.17
CA LYS A 230 24.81 7.57 8.42
C LYS A 230 24.89 8.83 9.27
N PHE A 231 24.21 8.84 10.42
CA PHE A 231 24.00 10.06 11.19
C PHE A 231 24.30 9.86 12.68
N ASN A 232 24.97 10.84 13.27
CA ASN A 232 25.09 10.96 14.72
C ASN A 232 23.95 11.83 15.27
N PRO A 233 23.58 11.68 16.55
CA PRO A 233 22.70 12.62 17.23
C PRO A 233 23.22 14.05 17.10
N LEU A 234 22.29 14.99 16.93
CA LEU A 234 22.55 16.40 16.70
C LEU A 234 23.33 17.01 17.86
N LYS A 235 24.33 17.81 17.51
CA LYS A 235 25.00 18.70 18.47
C LYS A 235 24.11 19.91 18.74
N ASN A 236 24.41 20.67 19.81
CA ASN A 236 23.64 21.86 20.15
C ASN A 236 23.61 22.84 18.96
N ARG A 237 22.41 23.30 18.60
CA ARG A 237 22.11 24.22 17.48
C ARG A 237 22.25 23.64 16.07
N GLU A 238 22.53 22.34 15.92
CA GLU A 238 22.51 21.68 14.62
C GLU A 238 21.06 21.48 14.15
N ILE A 239 20.77 21.83 12.90
CA ILE A 239 19.47 21.64 12.27
C ILE A 239 19.63 20.55 11.21
N ARG A 240 18.75 19.55 11.26
CA ARG A 240 18.71 18.48 10.26
C ARG A 240 17.27 18.04 10.06
N LYS A 241 16.79 18.19 8.84
CA LYS A 241 15.44 17.76 8.45
C LYS A 241 15.54 16.43 7.74
N PHE A 242 14.61 15.53 8.01
CA PHE A 242 14.49 14.25 7.32
C PHE A 242 13.14 14.13 6.64
N VAL A 243 13.14 13.82 5.36
CA VAL A 243 11.92 13.59 4.60
C VAL A 243 11.92 12.18 4.05
N LEU A 244 10.91 11.40 4.44
CA LEU A 244 10.70 10.05 3.99
C LEU A 244 9.57 10.02 2.95
N TRP A 245 9.90 9.64 1.73
CA TRP A 245 8.93 9.35 0.68
C TRP A 245 8.71 7.86 0.54
N SER A 246 7.46 7.43 0.45
CA SER A 246 7.12 6.03 0.20
C SER A 246 5.79 5.88 -0.54
N ASP A 247 5.46 4.64 -0.90
CA ASP A 247 4.12 4.28 -1.31
C ASP A 247 3.12 4.31 -0.12
N ARG A 248 1.83 4.11 -0.39
CA ARG A 248 0.76 4.08 0.62
C ARG A 248 0.46 2.68 1.15
N CYS A 249 1.43 1.77 1.17
CA CYS A 249 1.22 0.43 1.70
C CYS A 249 0.93 0.46 3.21
N VAL A 250 -0.31 0.15 3.59
CA VAL A 250 -0.77 0.20 5.00
C VAL A 250 0.00 -0.79 5.88
N GLY A 251 0.31 -1.98 5.37
CA GLY A 251 1.04 -3.00 6.13
C GLY A 251 2.49 -2.64 6.45
N GLN A 252 3.05 -1.67 5.72
CA GLN A 252 4.49 -1.38 5.69
C GLN A 252 4.78 0.05 6.13
N PHE A 253 4.37 1.05 5.34
CA PHE A 253 4.74 2.46 5.58
C PHE A 253 3.62 3.33 6.12
N ASN A 254 2.36 3.06 5.73
CA ASN A 254 1.20 3.90 6.09
C ASN A 254 0.47 3.36 7.33
N ASN A 255 1.16 3.36 8.47
CA ASN A 255 0.62 2.91 9.75
C ASN A 255 1.20 3.72 10.93
N ALA A 256 0.54 3.56 12.08
CA ALA A 256 0.90 4.30 13.30
C ALA A 256 2.31 3.98 13.83
N TYR A 257 2.84 2.78 13.59
CA TYR A 257 4.16 2.42 14.10
C TYR A 257 5.27 3.24 13.45
N VAL A 258 5.17 3.50 12.15
CA VAL A 258 6.12 4.36 11.42
C VAL A 258 6.07 5.78 11.96
N LEU A 259 4.88 6.35 12.19
CA LEU A 259 4.74 7.69 12.76
C LEU A 259 5.33 7.81 14.18
N LEU A 260 5.09 6.82 15.03
CA LEU A 260 5.66 6.79 16.38
C LEU A 260 7.19 6.64 16.33
N PHE A 261 7.72 5.87 15.38
CA PHE A 261 9.15 5.77 15.15
C PHE A 261 9.76 7.09 14.65
N LEU A 262 9.10 7.80 13.73
CA LEU A 262 9.55 9.12 13.29
C LEU A 262 9.59 10.13 14.45
N LYS A 263 8.55 10.14 15.30
CA LYS A 263 8.58 10.92 16.55
C LYS A 263 9.76 10.52 17.44
N PHE A 264 10.00 9.22 17.59
CA PHE A 264 11.11 8.71 18.40
C PHE A 264 12.48 9.22 17.90
N LEU A 265 12.69 9.35 16.59
CA LEU A 265 13.93 9.92 16.03
C LEU A 265 14.12 11.40 16.39
N VAL A 266 13.04 12.18 16.43
CA VAL A 266 13.06 13.58 16.89
C VAL A 266 13.40 13.64 18.38
N ASP A 267 12.78 12.79 19.20
CA ASP A 267 13.00 12.74 20.65
C ASP A 267 14.44 12.31 21.00
N LEU A 268 15.05 11.47 20.16
CA LEU A 268 16.47 11.08 20.24
C LEU A 268 17.44 12.13 19.67
N LYS A 269 16.93 13.25 19.16
CA LYS A 269 17.70 14.32 18.54
C LYS A 269 18.52 13.84 17.34
N TYR A 270 18.03 12.90 16.52
CA TYR A 270 18.66 12.64 15.21
C TYR A 270 18.30 13.71 14.19
N PHE A 271 17.09 14.27 14.31
CA PHE A 271 16.53 15.26 13.41
C PHE A 271 15.76 16.32 14.20
N THR A 272 15.82 17.58 13.74
CA THR A 272 15.01 18.66 14.29
C THR A 272 13.59 18.63 13.71
N ARG A 273 13.43 18.07 12.52
CA ARG A 273 12.13 17.87 11.86
C ARG A 273 12.15 16.58 11.06
N VAL A 274 11.06 15.84 11.13
CA VAL A 274 10.82 14.67 10.28
C VAL A 274 9.49 14.85 9.54
N GLU A 275 9.50 14.51 8.26
CA GLU A 275 8.32 14.48 7.42
C GLU A 275 8.18 13.11 6.76
N GLN A 276 6.95 12.62 6.68
CA GLN A 276 6.63 11.45 5.86
C GLN A 276 5.61 11.86 4.82
N LYS A 277 5.95 11.61 3.57
CA LYS A 277 5.19 12.01 2.39
C LYS A 277 4.89 10.77 1.57
N PHE A 278 3.68 10.71 1.04
CA PHE A 278 3.29 9.62 0.15
C PHE A 278 3.11 10.11 -1.27
N LEU A 279 3.55 9.30 -2.23
CA LEU A 279 3.21 9.52 -3.62
C LEU A 279 1.77 9.11 -3.92
N VAL A 280 1.25 9.67 -5.01
CA VAL A 280 -0.10 9.38 -5.49
C VAL A 280 -0.08 8.03 -6.22
N THR A 281 -0.85 7.08 -5.70
CA THR A 281 -0.92 5.69 -6.20
C THR A 281 -1.17 5.62 -7.70
N GLY A 282 -0.36 4.86 -8.44
CA GLY A 282 -0.53 4.64 -9.88
C GLY A 282 0.22 5.62 -10.79
N HIS A 283 0.84 6.66 -10.22
CA HIS A 283 1.74 7.59 -10.93
C HIS A 283 3.06 7.82 -10.16
N SER A 284 3.39 6.88 -9.28
CA SER A 284 4.62 6.86 -8.49
C SER A 284 5.73 6.20 -9.31
N TRP A 285 6.53 6.99 -10.03
CA TRP A 285 7.83 6.48 -10.48
C TRP A 285 8.89 7.01 -9.53
N MET A 286 9.35 6.14 -8.64
CA MET A 286 10.39 6.43 -7.64
C MET A 286 11.76 6.03 -8.17
N SER A 287 12.82 6.58 -7.57
CA SER A 287 14.18 6.11 -7.85
C SER A 287 14.32 4.61 -7.55
N CYS A 288 13.62 4.11 -6.53
CA CYS A 288 13.60 2.69 -6.18
C CYS A 288 13.08 1.81 -7.32
N ASP A 289 12.08 2.24 -8.09
CA ASP A 289 11.57 1.48 -9.25
C ASP A 289 12.66 1.27 -10.31
N ARG A 290 13.49 2.29 -10.53
CA ARG A 290 14.63 2.22 -11.46
C ARG A 290 15.69 1.26 -10.92
N ASP A 291 16.00 1.35 -9.63
CA ASP A 291 17.01 0.52 -9.00
C ASP A 291 16.61 -0.96 -9.00
N PHE A 292 15.35 -1.27 -8.67
CA PHE A 292 14.79 -2.61 -8.81
C PHE A 292 14.74 -3.08 -10.27
N GLY A 293 14.46 -2.18 -11.21
CA GLY A 293 14.53 -2.47 -12.64
C GLY A 293 15.91 -2.96 -13.07
N ASN A 294 16.98 -2.29 -12.60
CA ASN A 294 18.37 -2.69 -12.89
C ASN A 294 18.70 -4.05 -12.27
N ILE A 295 18.32 -4.28 -11.01
CA ILE A 295 18.51 -5.57 -10.33
C ILE A 295 17.76 -6.69 -11.06
N GLU A 296 16.52 -6.43 -11.47
CA GLU A 296 15.66 -7.40 -12.16
C GLU A 296 16.22 -7.82 -13.52
N LEU A 297 16.86 -6.91 -14.27
CA LEU A 297 17.50 -7.22 -15.56
C LEU A 297 18.60 -8.28 -15.42
N LEU A 298 19.37 -8.25 -14.34
CA LEU A 298 20.37 -9.28 -14.04
C LEU A 298 19.73 -10.52 -13.41
N TYR A 299 18.83 -10.34 -12.45
CA TYR A 299 18.13 -11.45 -11.78
C TYR A 299 17.41 -12.39 -12.74
N ARG A 300 16.94 -11.90 -13.91
CA ARG A 300 16.34 -12.74 -14.95
C ARG A 300 17.32 -13.63 -15.71
N LYS A 301 18.60 -13.26 -15.74
CA LYS A 301 19.66 -13.94 -16.50
C LYS A 301 20.43 -14.96 -15.66
N VAL A 302 20.28 -14.91 -14.34
CA VAL A 302 21.02 -15.73 -13.37
C VAL A 302 20.02 -16.62 -12.63
N LEU A 303 20.50 -17.74 -12.10
CA LEU A 303 19.75 -18.66 -11.24
C LEU A 303 20.31 -18.60 -9.82
N PRO A 304 20.02 -17.53 -9.05
CA PRO A 304 20.50 -17.42 -7.68
C PRO A 304 19.90 -18.52 -6.82
N VAL A 305 20.72 -19.08 -5.96
CA VAL A 305 20.43 -20.21 -5.10
C VAL A 305 20.35 -19.77 -3.65
N VAL A 306 21.22 -18.87 -3.18
CA VAL A 306 21.24 -18.36 -1.80
C VAL A 306 21.13 -16.83 -1.75
N PRO A 307 20.77 -16.21 -0.60
CA PRO A 307 20.71 -14.75 -0.49
C PRO A 307 22.02 -14.05 -0.87
N ASP A 308 23.16 -14.69 -0.67
CA ASP A 308 24.46 -14.13 -1.08
C ASP A 308 24.57 -13.96 -2.61
N ASP A 309 23.96 -14.87 -3.40
CA ASP A 309 23.88 -14.70 -4.85
C ASP A 309 23.05 -13.46 -5.22
N ILE A 310 22.04 -13.12 -4.43
CA ILE A 310 21.26 -11.88 -4.61
C ILE A 310 22.12 -10.67 -4.29
N ALA A 311 22.93 -10.70 -3.23
CA ALA A 311 23.87 -9.62 -2.92
C ALA A 311 24.87 -9.39 -4.07
N ASP A 312 25.36 -10.46 -4.69
CA ASP A 312 26.22 -10.37 -5.87
C ASP A 312 25.48 -9.75 -7.07
N ILE A 313 24.23 -10.16 -7.31
CA ILE A 313 23.39 -9.58 -8.37
C ILE A 313 23.19 -8.09 -8.12
N ILE A 314 22.87 -7.68 -6.89
CA ILE A 314 22.70 -6.27 -6.53
C ILE A 314 23.99 -5.48 -6.78
N THR A 315 25.14 -6.01 -6.36
CA THR A 315 26.45 -5.37 -6.57
C THR A 315 26.74 -5.17 -8.06
N LYS A 316 26.42 -6.17 -8.90
CA LYS A 316 26.66 -6.15 -10.34
C LYS A 316 25.59 -5.39 -11.13
N ALA A 317 24.41 -5.14 -10.56
CA ALA A 317 23.28 -4.51 -11.24
C ALA A 317 23.58 -3.09 -11.74
N ARG A 318 24.53 -2.41 -11.08
CA ARG A 318 24.94 -1.06 -11.44
C ARG A 318 26.48 -0.97 -11.46
N PRO A 319 27.12 -1.14 -12.64
CA PRO A 319 28.58 -1.14 -12.75
C PRO A 319 29.22 0.18 -12.29
N THR A 320 28.58 1.31 -12.60
CA THR A 320 29.05 2.64 -12.21
C THR A 320 28.36 3.09 -10.92
N ASN A 321 29.13 3.34 -9.87
CA ASN A 321 28.65 3.64 -8.52
C ASN A 321 27.73 2.52 -7.97
N PRO A 322 28.23 1.32 -7.62
CA PRO A 322 27.39 0.20 -7.16
C PRO A 322 26.47 0.53 -5.98
N PHE A 323 25.42 -0.27 -5.79
CA PHE A 323 24.55 -0.15 -4.63
C PHE A 323 25.30 -0.51 -3.33
N SER A 324 25.02 0.21 -2.24
CA SER A 324 25.46 -0.24 -0.91
C SER A 324 24.56 -1.38 -0.45
N ILE A 325 25.12 -2.44 0.13
CA ILE A 325 24.34 -3.59 0.60
C ILE A 325 24.47 -3.71 2.12
N ALA A 326 23.33 -3.78 2.80
CA ALA A 326 23.23 -4.10 4.21
C ALA A 326 22.56 -5.48 4.37
N LYS A 327 23.35 -6.53 4.61
CA LYS A 327 22.84 -7.86 4.94
C LYS A 327 22.33 -7.83 6.38
N MET A 328 21.02 -7.75 6.54
CA MET A 328 20.40 -7.62 7.86
C MET A 328 20.43 -8.98 8.56
N GLN A 329 20.95 -8.97 9.78
CA GLN A 329 20.95 -10.10 10.70
C GLN A 329 19.81 -9.95 11.70
N GLN A 330 19.46 -11.04 12.37
CA GLN A 330 18.33 -11.05 13.31
C GLN A 330 18.51 -10.04 14.46
N GLU A 331 19.76 -9.83 14.87
CA GLU A 331 20.13 -8.82 15.87
C GLU A 331 19.85 -7.38 15.43
N ASN A 332 19.69 -7.10 14.14
CA ASN A 332 19.39 -5.76 13.67
C ASN A 332 17.89 -5.42 13.80
N PHE A 333 17.03 -6.40 14.12
CA PHE A 333 15.58 -6.21 14.24
C PHE A 333 15.13 -5.93 15.67
N PHE A 334 14.60 -4.72 15.90
CA PHE A 334 14.16 -4.23 17.20
C PHE A 334 12.63 -4.07 17.25
N ASN A 335 12.06 -4.30 18.43
CA ASN A 335 10.63 -4.18 18.66
C ASN A 335 10.27 -2.75 19.07
N PHE A 336 9.96 -1.92 18.08
CA PHE A 336 9.50 -0.55 18.29
C PHE A 336 8.04 -0.45 18.75
N ASN A 337 7.30 -1.56 18.87
CA ASN A 337 5.93 -1.52 19.39
C ASN A 337 5.90 -1.05 20.85
N VAL A 338 7.01 -1.24 21.59
CA VAL A 338 7.18 -0.73 22.96
C VAL A 338 6.96 0.78 23.05
N LEU A 339 7.16 1.53 21.96
CA LEU A 339 6.89 2.98 21.93
C LEU A 339 5.43 3.30 22.26
N ARG A 340 4.49 2.41 21.92
CA ARG A 340 3.05 2.60 22.22
C ARG A 340 2.72 2.59 23.70
N GLU A 341 3.59 2.05 24.55
CA GLU A 341 3.41 2.11 26.00
C GLU A 341 3.72 3.50 26.57
N TYR A 342 4.40 4.36 25.80
CA TYR A 342 4.84 5.68 26.22
C TYR A 342 4.11 6.80 25.48
N VAL A 343 3.91 6.63 24.17
CA VAL A 343 3.28 7.62 23.29
C VAL A 343 2.37 6.92 22.30
N ASN A 344 1.17 7.46 22.11
CA ASN A 344 0.24 6.97 21.10
C ASN A 344 -0.32 8.11 20.24
N LEU A 345 -0.88 7.75 19.09
CA LEU A 345 -1.64 8.68 18.26
C LEU A 345 -3.00 8.97 18.89
N PRO A 346 -3.60 10.16 18.65
CA PRO A 346 -4.91 10.46 19.18
C PRO A 346 -5.99 9.56 18.55
N ASN A 347 -6.99 9.17 19.35
CA ASN A 347 -8.06 8.26 18.92
C ASN A 347 -8.87 8.77 17.71
N SER A 348 -8.94 10.09 17.54
CA SER A 348 -9.61 10.74 16.40
C SER A 348 -8.79 10.70 15.10
N PHE A 349 -7.51 10.33 15.17
CA PHE A 349 -6.60 10.40 14.03
C PHE A 349 -6.65 9.15 13.17
N GLN A 350 -7.12 9.32 11.93
CA GLN A 350 -7.13 8.28 10.92
C GLN A 350 -5.88 8.38 10.06
N VAL A 351 -4.87 7.54 10.35
CA VAL A 351 -3.57 7.55 9.66
C VAL A 351 -3.77 7.55 8.14
N THR A 352 -4.55 6.61 7.61
CA THR A 352 -4.76 6.42 6.16
C THR A 352 -5.50 7.55 5.45
N LYS A 353 -6.01 8.56 6.16
CA LYS A 353 -6.67 9.73 5.56
C LYS A 353 -5.67 10.71 4.92
N TYR A 354 -4.47 10.81 5.47
CA TYR A 354 -3.51 11.87 5.13
C TYR A 354 -2.40 11.40 4.19
N LEU A 355 -1.83 12.33 3.42
CA LEU A 355 -0.74 12.11 2.47
C LEU A 355 0.61 12.64 2.93
N TRP A 356 0.62 13.54 3.91
CA TRP A 356 1.84 14.18 4.39
C TRP A 356 1.73 14.45 5.88
N TYR A 357 2.71 13.96 6.64
CA TYR A 357 2.86 14.20 8.06
C TYR A 357 4.13 14.97 8.36
N LYS A 358 4.12 15.77 9.42
CA LYS A 358 5.26 16.54 9.91
C LYS A 358 5.29 16.53 11.43
N ILE A 359 6.47 16.27 11.98
CA ILE A 359 6.76 16.31 13.42
C ILE A 359 8.02 17.18 13.59
N ASP A 360 7.96 18.14 14.51
CA ASP A 360 9.02 19.12 14.73
C ASP A 360 9.47 19.11 16.20
N SER A 361 10.77 19.24 16.41
CA SER A 361 11.38 19.30 17.75
C SER A 361 10.98 20.53 18.56
N SER A 362 10.58 21.62 17.89
CA SER A 362 10.04 22.84 18.54
C SER A 362 8.65 22.60 19.16
N GLU A 363 7.87 21.68 18.59
CA GLU A 363 6.53 21.33 19.06
C GLU A 363 6.42 19.80 19.20
N PRO A 364 7.16 19.17 20.13
CA PRO A 364 7.40 17.72 20.16
C PRO A 364 6.15 16.87 20.43
N ASN A 365 5.08 17.50 20.92
CA ASN A 365 3.80 16.87 21.20
C ASN A 365 2.79 16.99 20.05
N LYS A 366 3.12 17.71 18.97
CA LYS A 366 2.23 17.92 17.82
C LYS A 366 2.60 17.03 16.65
N LEU A 367 1.57 16.45 16.04
CA LEU A 367 1.60 15.82 14.73
C LEU A 367 0.79 16.70 13.77
N LEU A 368 1.45 17.24 12.77
CA LEU A 368 0.79 18.02 11.72
C LEU A 368 0.56 17.11 10.52
N ALA A 369 -0.65 17.13 9.95
CA ALA A 369 -1.02 16.30 8.81
C ALA A 369 -1.76 17.08 7.71
N LYS A 370 -1.57 16.64 6.46
CA LYS A 370 -2.19 17.18 5.25
C LYS A 370 -2.84 16.07 4.42
N GLU A 371 -4.08 16.30 4.00
CA GLU A 371 -4.83 15.35 3.17
C GLU A 371 -4.28 15.30 1.74
N PHE A 372 -3.79 16.43 1.24
CA PHE A 372 -3.24 16.61 -0.10
C PHE A 372 -1.96 17.43 -0.05
N HIS A 373 -1.07 17.20 -1.02
CA HIS A 373 0.18 17.95 -1.13
C HIS A 373 -0.07 19.43 -1.42
N GLU A 374 -1.11 19.74 -2.20
CA GLU A 374 -1.54 21.10 -2.57
C GLU A 374 -2.13 21.88 -1.40
N SER A 375 -2.61 21.19 -0.36
CA SER A 375 -3.27 21.85 0.76
C SER A 375 -2.31 22.81 1.44
N THR A 376 -2.75 24.05 1.64
CA THR A 376 -2.02 25.06 2.42
C THR A 376 -2.23 24.84 3.92
N HIS A 377 -3.39 24.32 4.32
CA HIS A 377 -3.77 24.13 5.71
C HIS A 377 -3.21 22.82 6.30
N TRP A 378 -2.63 22.93 7.50
CA TRP A 378 -2.20 21.79 8.31
C TRP A 378 -3.26 21.48 9.36
N THR A 379 -3.70 20.22 9.44
CA THR A 379 -4.49 19.75 10.58
C THR A 379 -3.54 19.35 11.69
N SER A 380 -3.71 19.93 12.88
CA SER A 380 -2.88 19.65 14.05
C SER A 380 -3.54 18.61 14.95
N PHE A 381 -2.75 17.64 15.37
CA PHE A 381 -3.11 16.60 16.33
C PHE A 381 -2.08 16.58 17.46
N ASN A 382 -2.51 16.24 18.67
CA ASN A 382 -1.59 16.06 19.79
C ASN A 382 -1.37 14.58 20.05
N PHE A 383 -0.10 14.18 20.19
CA PHE A 383 0.23 12.84 20.66
C PHE A 383 -0.31 12.65 22.09
N ILE A 384 -0.77 11.44 22.39
CA ILE A 384 -1.18 11.06 23.73
C ILE A 384 0.05 10.54 24.47
N GLN A 385 0.53 11.32 25.45
CA GLN A 385 1.59 10.87 26.35
C GLN A 385 1.00 9.95 27.43
N LEU A 386 1.49 8.72 27.51
CA LEU A 386 1.04 7.72 28.49
C LEU A 386 2.00 7.61 29.67
N ARG A 387 3.29 7.84 29.46
CA ARG A 387 4.33 7.76 30.52
C ARG A 387 5.36 8.88 30.35
N SER A 388 5.67 9.60 31.41
CA SER A 388 6.68 10.68 31.41
C SER A 388 8.09 10.11 31.57
N GLY A 389 9.05 10.56 30.73
CA GLY A 389 10.47 10.20 30.87
C GLY A 389 10.78 8.72 30.62
N GLY A 390 11.41 8.38 29.49
CA GLY A 390 11.79 6.99 29.23
C GLY A 390 12.26 6.66 27.82
N LEU A 391 11.93 7.47 26.81
CA LEU A 391 12.28 7.17 25.41
C LEU A 391 13.80 7.06 25.18
N ARG A 392 14.61 7.89 25.85
CA ARG A 392 16.08 7.75 25.81
C ARG A 392 16.58 6.47 26.49
N ASN A 393 15.91 6.02 27.54
CA ASN A 393 16.24 4.76 28.21
C ASN A 393 15.85 3.56 27.35
N ILE A 394 14.70 3.64 26.66
CA ILE A 394 14.29 2.65 25.65
C ILE A 394 15.34 2.54 24.56
N ALA A 395 15.85 3.68 24.03
CA ALA A 395 16.89 3.66 23.00
C ALA A 395 18.16 2.93 23.43
N ARG A 396 18.51 2.95 24.73
CA ARG A 396 19.67 2.21 25.27
C ARG A 396 19.40 0.71 25.41
N ARG A 397 18.14 0.30 25.56
CA ARG A 397 17.73 -1.09 25.78
C ARG A 397 16.50 -1.44 24.94
N LEU A 398 16.61 -1.27 23.62
CA LEU A 398 15.53 -1.64 22.70
C LEU A 398 15.36 -3.16 22.72
N PRO A 399 14.15 -3.69 23.00
CA PRO A 399 13.90 -5.12 22.93
C PRO A 399 14.06 -5.61 21.49
N LYS A 400 14.51 -6.85 21.31
CA LYS A 400 14.59 -7.48 19.99
C LYS A 400 13.19 -7.86 19.49
N SER A 401 12.98 -7.82 18.17
CA SER A 401 11.72 -8.27 17.55
C SER A 401 11.58 -9.78 17.49
N TYR A 402 12.71 -10.48 17.57
CA TYR A 402 12.81 -11.93 17.43
C TYR A 402 13.76 -12.47 18.49
N SER A 403 13.42 -13.62 19.08
CA SER A 403 14.23 -14.30 20.10
C SER A 403 15.17 -15.37 19.52
N GLY A 404 14.98 -15.71 18.24
CA GLY A 404 15.73 -16.72 17.51
C GLY A 404 15.18 -16.85 16.09
N PRO A 405 15.85 -17.59 15.19
CA PRO A 405 15.45 -17.72 13.79
C PRO A 405 13.98 -18.10 13.64
N ILE A 406 13.31 -17.50 12.65
CA ILE A 406 11.95 -17.86 12.29
C ILE A 406 11.99 -19.24 11.64
N LEU A 407 11.34 -20.18 12.30
CA LEU A 407 11.28 -21.56 11.88
C LEU A 407 10.44 -21.70 10.59
N VAL A 408 10.91 -22.53 9.66
CA VAL A 408 10.17 -22.87 8.44
C VAL A 408 9.19 -24.02 8.73
N SER A 409 8.09 -24.12 7.97
CA SER A 409 7.14 -25.24 8.14
C SER A 409 7.75 -26.57 7.67
N LYS A 410 7.28 -27.69 8.21
CA LYS A 410 7.70 -29.05 7.80
C LYS A 410 7.61 -29.27 6.29
N GLU A 411 6.51 -28.82 5.69
CA GLU A 411 6.28 -29.00 4.26
C GLU A 411 7.21 -28.11 3.44
N LYS A 412 7.50 -26.89 3.91
CA LYS A 412 8.46 -26.00 3.24
C LYS A 412 9.88 -26.54 3.34
N ALA A 413 10.29 -27.06 4.50
CA ALA A 413 11.59 -27.70 4.66
C ALA A 413 11.74 -28.93 3.74
N ALA A 414 10.70 -29.76 3.62
CA ALA A 414 10.69 -30.89 2.70
C ALA A 414 10.80 -30.44 1.23
N ASP A 415 10.01 -29.44 0.83
CA ASP A 415 10.04 -28.87 -0.52
C ASP A 415 11.44 -28.30 -0.86
N LEU A 416 12.07 -27.58 0.08
CA LEU A 416 13.39 -27.00 -0.11
C LEU A 416 14.47 -28.09 -0.25
N ARG A 417 14.45 -29.13 0.58
CA ARG A 417 15.36 -30.28 0.43
C ARG A 417 15.19 -30.99 -0.90
N ASP A 418 13.95 -31.17 -1.34
CA ASP A 418 13.65 -31.79 -2.64
C ASP A 418 14.01 -30.87 -3.82
N LEU A 419 14.23 -29.57 -3.60
CA LEU A 419 14.79 -28.68 -4.62
C LEU A 419 16.33 -28.76 -4.69
N MET A 420 17.00 -29.16 -3.61
CA MET A 420 18.47 -29.25 -3.56
C MET A 420 19.04 -30.25 -4.56
N GLN A 421 18.31 -31.31 -4.90
CA GLN A 421 18.74 -32.29 -5.93
C GLN A 421 18.98 -31.68 -7.32
N TYR A 422 18.43 -30.48 -7.58
CA TYR A 422 18.58 -29.78 -8.86
C TYR A 422 19.64 -28.67 -8.84
N ILE A 423 20.33 -28.49 -7.71
CA ILE A 423 21.40 -27.48 -7.55
C ILE A 423 22.75 -28.18 -7.79
N HIS A 424 23.58 -27.61 -8.64
CA HIS A 424 24.90 -28.17 -9.02
C HIS A 424 26.07 -27.60 -8.22
N GLU A 425 25.80 -26.79 -7.19
CA GLU A 425 26.75 -26.07 -6.34
C GLU A 425 26.66 -26.61 -4.89
N PRO A 426 27.42 -27.67 -4.54
CA PRO A 426 27.32 -28.34 -3.24
C PRO A 426 27.62 -27.44 -2.04
N GLU A 427 28.47 -26.42 -2.21
CA GLU A 427 28.81 -25.43 -1.18
C GLU A 427 27.59 -24.65 -0.70
N LYS A 428 26.53 -24.54 -1.52
CA LYS A 428 25.29 -23.86 -1.16
C LYS A 428 24.33 -24.74 -0.36
N PHE A 429 24.63 -26.03 -0.22
CA PHE A 429 23.75 -26.97 0.47
C PHE A 429 23.76 -26.73 1.98
N GLU A 430 24.91 -26.33 2.54
CA GLU A 430 25.07 -26.03 3.96
C GLU A 430 24.07 -24.96 4.44
N TYR A 431 23.81 -23.96 3.59
CA TYR A 431 22.81 -22.93 3.88
C TYR A 431 21.42 -23.53 4.07
N TYR A 432 20.99 -24.39 3.13
CA TYR A 432 19.69 -25.07 3.17
C TYR A 432 19.59 -26.09 4.31
N ASP A 433 20.66 -26.83 4.58
CA ASP A 433 20.70 -27.74 5.72
C ASP A 433 20.54 -26.99 7.05
N THR A 434 21.15 -25.81 7.17
CA THR A 434 21.03 -24.97 8.37
C THR A 434 19.61 -24.47 8.57
N ILE A 435 18.98 -23.89 7.54
CA ILE A 435 17.62 -23.35 7.68
C ILE A 435 16.56 -24.45 7.81
N THR A 436 16.79 -25.64 7.24
CA THR A 436 15.83 -26.74 7.34
C THR A 436 15.97 -27.58 8.61
N LYS A 437 17.04 -27.43 9.41
CA LYS A 437 17.15 -28.05 10.75
C LYS A 437 16.13 -27.48 11.74
N HIS A 438 15.66 -26.26 11.51
CA HIS A 438 14.82 -25.49 12.41
C HIS A 438 13.36 -25.46 11.91
N ILE A 439 12.58 -26.49 12.28
CA ILE A 439 11.22 -26.72 11.75
C ILE A 439 10.14 -26.54 12.84
N VAL A 440 9.00 -25.92 12.50
CA VAL A 440 7.76 -25.91 13.33
C VAL A 440 6.92 -27.16 13.12
#